data_AF-A0AAP9NEC6-F1
#
_entry.id   AF-A0AAP9NEC6-F1
#
_cell.length_a   1.000
_cell.length_b   1.000
_cell.length_c   1.000
_cell.angle_alpha   90.00
_cell.angle_beta   90.00
_cell.angle_gamma   90.00
#
_symmetry.space_group_name_H-M   'P 1'
#
loop_
_entity.id
_entity.type
_entity.pdbx_description
1 polymer ?
#
loop_
_entity_poly.entity_id
_entity_poly.type
_entity_poly.pdbx_seq_one_letter_code
_entity_poly.pdbx_strand_id
1 'polypeptide(L)'
;MNKADYINKQIGDWQAMDFVIGYEIHLSNNHDQDCEMCRMLAGKYPKRFIWHGWHDKCTCFVTSILQDPDEFDNQELDEMKRTLEGHIPLKLEPNELIEVLPINFLTWYAKNINEMIEQDMFPDFVRNNIDLIKCSFDYYRKRI
;
A
#
# COMPACT_ATOMS: atom_id res chain seq x y z
N MET A 1 -23.13 4.07 -0.85
CA MET A 1 -21.73 3.66 -1.03
C MET A 1 -21.34 2.86 0.21
N ASN A 2 -20.95 1.60 0.06
CA ASN A 2 -20.51 0.80 1.20
C ASN A 2 -19.07 1.21 1.59
N LYS A 3 -18.56 0.72 2.71
CA LYS A 3 -17.23 1.09 3.19
C LYS A 3 -16.10 0.64 2.24
N ALA A 4 -16.22 -0.56 1.67
CA ALA A 4 -15.24 -1.09 0.73
C ALA A 4 -15.14 -0.21 -0.53
N ASP A 5 -16.29 0.25 -1.06
CA ASP A 5 -16.34 1.18 -2.19
C ASP A 5 -15.66 2.51 -1.86
N TYR A 6 -15.85 3.02 -0.63
CA TYR A 6 -15.21 4.25 -0.17
C TYR A 6 -13.69 4.12 -0.12
N ILE A 7 -13.19 3.04 0.49
CA ILE A 7 -11.74 2.76 0.56
C ILE A 7 -11.17 2.58 -0.85
N ASN A 8 -11.88 1.86 -1.72
CA ASN A 8 -11.48 1.68 -3.11
C ASN A 8 -11.32 2.99 -3.84
N LYS A 9 -12.32 3.87 -3.72
CA LYS A 9 -12.25 5.19 -4.30
C LYS A 9 -11.08 5.98 -3.73
N GLN A 10 -10.89 5.96 -2.41
CA GLN A 10 -9.81 6.68 -1.74
C GLN A 10 -8.41 6.21 -2.20
N ILE A 11 -8.18 4.89 -2.27
CA ILE A 11 -6.92 4.33 -2.79
C ILE A 11 -6.75 4.63 -4.27
N GLY A 12 -7.83 4.54 -5.07
CA GLY A 12 -7.81 4.88 -6.50
C GLY A 12 -7.50 6.35 -6.77
N ASP A 13 -8.07 7.27 -5.99
CA ASP A 13 -7.77 8.70 -6.06
C ASP A 13 -6.28 8.94 -5.73
N TRP A 14 -5.76 8.26 -4.70
CA TRP A 14 -4.34 8.33 -4.37
C TRP A 14 -3.46 7.81 -5.49
N GLN A 15 -3.80 6.70 -6.14
CA GLN A 15 -3.05 6.14 -7.28
C GLN A 15 -2.77 7.16 -8.38
N ALA A 16 -3.66 8.12 -8.60
CA ALA A 16 -3.49 9.20 -9.57
C ALA A 16 -2.62 10.38 -9.07
N MET A 17 -2.34 10.50 -7.77
CA MET A 17 -1.57 11.60 -7.17
C MET A 17 -0.09 11.23 -7.06
N ASP A 18 0.81 11.90 -7.77
CA ASP A 18 2.21 11.50 -7.85
C ASP A 18 2.97 11.67 -6.53
N PHE A 19 2.59 12.66 -5.73
CA PHE A 19 3.18 12.92 -4.41
C PHE A 19 2.77 11.91 -3.33
N VAL A 20 1.90 10.95 -3.65
CA VAL A 20 1.52 9.87 -2.73
C VAL A 20 2.36 8.64 -3.03
N ILE A 21 3.24 8.28 -2.09
CA ILE A 21 4.19 7.15 -2.21
C ILE A 21 3.63 5.82 -1.71
N GLY A 22 2.51 5.85 -0.99
CA GLY A 22 1.85 4.68 -0.43
C GLY A 22 0.73 5.07 0.51
N TYR A 23 0.26 4.13 1.32
CA TYR A 23 -0.71 4.40 2.37
C TYR A 23 -0.44 3.55 3.61
N GLU A 24 -0.90 4.04 4.75
CA GLU A 24 -0.82 3.33 6.02
C GLU A 24 -2.20 2.83 6.42
N ILE A 25 -2.29 1.55 6.79
CA ILE A 25 -3.51 0.92 7.30
C ILE A 25 -3.50 1.01 8.83
N HIS A 26 -4.50 1.69 9.36
CA HIS A 26 -4.69 1.96 10.79
C HIS A 26 -5.85 1.16 11.37
N LEU A 27 -5.71 0.79 12.63
CA LEU A 27 -6.82 0.23 13.39
C LEU A 27 -7.83 1.31 13.74
N SER A 28 -9.11 0.95 13.67
CA SER A 28 -10.14 1.79 14.29
C SER A 28 -9.98 1.77 15.80
N ASN A 29 -10.17 2.91 16.47
CA ASN A 29 -10.19 3.01 17.94
C ASN A 29 -11.43 2.34 18.60
N ASN A 30 -12.02 1.35 17.94
CA ASN A 30 -13.16 0.60 18.43
C ASN A 30 -12.66 -0.70 19.08
N HIS A 31 -12.49 -0.66 20.39
CA HIS A 31 -11.95 -1.78 21.20
C HIS A 31 -12.76 -3.08 21.04
N ASP A 32 -14.06 -3.02 20.74
CA ASP A 32 -14.89 -4.20 20.53
C ASP A 32 -14.67 -4.87 19.16
N GLN A 33 -13.90 -4.24 18.27
CA GLN A 33 -13.56 -4.71 16.93
C GLN A 33 -12.04 -4.90 16.76
N ASP A 34 -11.30 -4.97 17.86
CA ASP A 34 -9.84 -5.11 17.88
C ASP A 34 -9.40 -6.53 17.50
N CYS A 35 -9.48 -6.82 16.22
CA CYS A 35 -9.06 -8.10 15.64
C CYS A 35 -7.53 -8.25 15.69
N GLU A 36 -7.04 -9.43 16.08
CA GLU A 36 -5.62 -9.77 16.06
C GLU A 36 -5.03 -9.65 14.65
N MET A 37 -5.78 -10.08 13.61
CA MET A 37 -5.36 -9.94 12.21
C MET A 37 -5.14 -8.47 11.84
N CYS A 38 -6.04 -7.57 12.25
CA CYS A 38 -5.91 -6.13 12.01
C CYS A 38 -4.66 -5.56 12.67
N ARG A 39 -4.36 -5.96 13.92
CA ARG A 39 -3.15 -5.54 14.64
C ARG A 39 -1.89 -6.02 13.94
N MET A 40 -1.88 -7.29 13.55
CA MET A 40 -0.73 -7.92 12.92
C MET A 40 -0.45 -7.36 11.53
N LEU A 41 -1.50 -7.06 10.74
CA LEU A 41 -1.39 -6.59 9.37
C LEU A 41 -1.41 -5.07 9.23
N ALA A 42 -1.57 -4.31 10.31
CA ALA A 42 -1.40 -2.86 10.25
C ALA A 42 0.02 -2.46 9.82
N GLY A 43 0.13 -1.31 9.16
CA GLY A 43 1.41 -0.78 8.70
C GLY A 43 1.33 -0.10 7.35
N LYS A 44 2.50 0.14 6.77
CA LYS A 44 2.69 0.87 5.51
C LYS A 44 2.63 -0.09 4.32
N TYR A 45 1.84 0.27 3.32
CA TYR A 45 1.62 -0.54 2.12
C TYR A 45 1.89 0.26 0.85
N PRO A 46 2.33 -0.41 -0.23
CA PRO A 46 2.45 0.21 -1.53
C PRO A 46 1.13 0.77 -2.04
N LYS A 47 1.21 1.86 -2.79
CA LYS A 47 0.08 2.53 -3.43
C LYS A 47 -0.76 1.61 -4.32
N ARG A 48 -0.12 0.59 -4.92
CA ARG A 48 -0.72 -0.43 -5.78
C ARG A 48 -1.36 -1.60 -5.01
N PHE A 49 -1.23 -1.65 -3.68
CA PHE A 49 -1.88 -2.66 -2.88
C PHE A 49 -3.39 -2.42 -2.90
N ILE A 50 -4.16 -3.47 -3.19
CA ILE A 50 -5.63 -3.43 -3.21
C ILE A 50 -6.14 -3.93 -1.86
N TRP A 51 -6.72 -3.04 -1.07
CA TRP A 51 -7.24 -3.35 0.26
C TRP A 51 -8.64 -2.80 0.48
N HIS A 52 -9.54 -3.63 1.03
CA HIS A 52 -10.92 -3.24 1.36
C HIS A 52 -11.28 -3.53 2.83
N GLY A 53 -10.37 -4.15 3.57
CA GLY A 53 -10.61 -4.75 4.87
C GLY A 53 -9.86 -6.07 5.02
N TRP A 54 -9.53 -6.44 6.25
CA TRP A 54 -8.85 -7.71 6.56
C TRP A 54 -9.83 -8.87 6.79
N HIS A 55 -11.02 -8.56 7.26
CA HIS A 55 -12.05 -9.52 7.62
C HIS A 55 -13.43 -8.89 7.42
N ASP A 56 -14.47 -9.71 7.54
CA ASP A 56 -15.85 -9.24 7.48
C ASP A 56 -16.11 -8.14 8.50
N LYS A 57 -16.80 -7.07 8.07
CA LYS A 57 -17.13 -5.89 8.89
C LYS A 57 -15.90 -5.19 9.50
N CYS A 58 -14.73 -5.30 8.89
CA CYS A 58 -13.53 -4.60 9.33
C CYS A 58 -13.74 -3.08 9.42
N THR A 59 -13.42 -2.48 10.56
CA THR A 59 -13.58 -1.04 10.84
C THR A 59 -12.31 -0.21 10.65
N CYS A 60 -11.16 -0.83 10.36
CA CYS A 60 -9.88 -0.18 10.03
C CYS A 60 -9.97 0.84 8.88
N PHE A 61 -9.06 1.80 8.84
CA PHE A 61 -9.05 2.87 7.83
C PHE A 61 -7.65 3.07 7.27
N VAL A 62 -7.54 3.89 6.22
CA VAL A 62 -6.28 4.19 5.54
C VAL A 62 -5.98 5.68 5.56
N THR A 63 -4.69 6.02 5.60
CA THR A 63 -4.19 7.39 5.40
C THR A 63 -3.09 7.38 4.35
N SER A 64 -3.06 8.37 3.45
CA SER A 64 -2.00 8.50 2.46
C SER A 64 -0.65 8.78 3.14
N ILE A 65 0.41 8.19 2.59
CA ILE A 65 1.78 8.55 2.90
C ILE A 65 2.25 9.46 1.79
N LEU A 66 2.58 10.70 2.14
CA LEU A 66 3.09 11.70 1.21
C LEU A 66 4.61 11.56 1.12
N GLN A 67 5.16 11.91 -0.04
CA GLN A 67 6.59 12.14 -0.15
C GLN A 67 7.05 13.30 0.72
N ASP A 68 8.37 13.38 0.93
CA ASP A 68 8.98 14.48 1.65
C ASP A 68 8.68 15.82 0.95
N PRO A 69 8.22 16.86 1.68
CA PRO A 69 7.88 18.14 1.07
C PRO A 69 9.04 18.83 0.38
N ASP A 70 10.25 18.77 0.96
CA ASP A 70 11.42 19.42 0.36
C ASP A 70 11.84 18.68 -0.91
N GLU A 71 11.75 17.34 -0.91
CA GLU A 71 11.97 16.55 -2.12
C GLU A 71 10.97 16.91 -3.23
N PHE A 72 9.67 17.00 -2.90
CA PHE A 72 8.64 17.39 -3.87
C PHE A 72 8.89 18.78 -4.45
N ASP A 73 9.15 19.77 -3.59
CA ASP A 73 9.38 21.15 -4.02
C ASP A 73 10.59 21.23 -4.97
N ASN A 74 11.65 20.48 -4.69
CA ASN A 74 12.82 20.42 -5.58
C ASN A 74 12.50 19.75 -6.93
N GLN A 75 11.74 18.66 -6.93
CA GLN A 75 11.31 17.99 -8.16
C GLN A 75 10.44 18.91 -9.03
N GLU A 76 9.44 19.58 -8.44
CA GLU A 76 8.56 20.52 -9.14
C GLU A 76 9.35 21.71 -9.72
N LEU A 77 10.30 22.26 -8.94
CA LEU A 77 11.16 23.35 -9.42
C LEU A 77 12.04 22.92 -10.60
N ASP A 78 12.59 21.70 -10.57
CA ASP A 78 13.42 21.18 -11.66
C ASP A 78 12.59 20.85 -12.91
N GLU A 79 11.38 20.31 -12.75
CA GLU A 79 10.41 20.15 -13.83
C GLU A 79 10.05 21.50 -14.48
N MET A 80 9.77 22.52 -13.66
CA MET A 80 9.45 23.86 -14.13
C MET A 80 10.61 24.47 -14.91
N LYS A 81 11.84 24.40 -14.39
CA LYS A 81 13.04 24.90 -15.09
C LYS A 81 13.21 24.23 -16.45
N ARG A 82 13.12 22.90 -16.51
CA ARG A 82 13.27 22.14 -17.77
C ARG A 82 12.20 22.52 -18.78
N THR A 83 10.97 22.72 -18.34
CA THR A 83 9.86 23.18 -19.19
C THR A 83 10.14 24.58 -19.75
N LEU A 84 10.62 25.51 -18.92
CA LEU A 84 10.99 26.87 -19.36
C LEU A 84 12.15 26.88 -20.36
N GLU A 85 13.08 25.94 -20.23
CA GLU A 85 14.18 25.73 -21.17
C GLU A 85 13.76 25.03 -22.48
N GLY A 86 12.48 24.65 -22.62
CA GLY A 86 11.96 23.95 -23.79
C GLY A 86 12.26 22.45 -23.81
N HIS A 87 12.73 21.89 -22.70
CA HIS A 87 12.89 20.45 -22.53
C HIS A 87 11.58 19.79 -22.08
N ILE A 88 11.41 18.51 -22.45
CA ILE A 88 10.26 17.70 -22.00
C ILE A 88 10.34 17.53 -20.48
N PRO A 89 9.29 17.82 -19.69
CA PRO A 89 9.28 17.62 -18.23
C PRO A 89 9.66 16.17 -17.88
N LEU A 90 10.45 15.99 -16.81
CA LEU A 90 10.86 14.67 -16.34
C LEU A 90 10.29 14.50 -14.95
N LYS A 91 9.28 13.64 -14.83
CA LYS A 91 8.77 13.21 -13.54
C LYS A 91 9.80 12.33 -12.88
N LEU A 92 10.37 12.82 -11.79
CA LEU A 92 11.28 12.04 -10.97
C LEU A 92 10.46 11.18 -10.02
N GLU A 93 10.86 9.93 -9.89
CA GLU A 93 10.28 9.05 -8.88
C GLU A 93 10.80 9.45 -7.49
N PRO A 94 9.95 9.43 -6.45
CA PRO A 94 10.37 9.74 -5.09
C PRO A 94 11.44 8.77 -4.59
N ASN A 95 12.39 9.26 -3.78
CA ASN A 95 13.48 8.45 -3.24
C ASN A 95 12.98 7.37 -2.27
N GLU A 96 11.90 7.64 -1.52
CA GLU A 96 11.36 6.76 -0.48
C GLU A 96 10.10 5.98 -0.91
N LEU A 97 10.06 5.50 -2.15
CA LEU A 97 8.92 4.72 -2.64
C LEU A 97 8.66 3.46 -1.81
N ILE A 98 7.40 3.28 -1.42
CA ILE A 98 6.93 2.06 -0.76
C ILE A 98 6.49 1.08 -1.86
N GLU A 99 7.43 0.28 -2.35
CA GLU A 99 7.16 -0.64 -3.49
C GLU A 99 6.80 -2.07 -3.08
N VAL A 100 7.15 -2.45 -1.85
CA VAL A 100 7.03 -3.81 -1.30
C VAL A 100 6.09 -3.88 -0.12
N LEU A 101 5.47 -5.05 0.07
CA LEU A 101 4.62 -5.32 1.23
C LEU A 101 5.45 -5.39 2.51
N PRO A 102 4.86 -4.98 3.64
CA PRO A 102 5.59 -4.99 4.90
C PRO A 102 5.83 -6.43 5.39
N ILE A 103 6.91 -6.63 6.14
CA ILE A 103 7.40 -7.98 6.50
C ILE A 103 6.41 -8.77 7.38
N ASN A 104 5.63 -8.08 8.20
CA ASN A 104 4.55 -8.65 8.99
C ASN A 104 3.49 -9.31 8.10
N PHE A 105 3.10 -8.66 6.99
CA PHE A 105 2.19 -9.23 6.01
C PHE A 105 2.77 -10.50 5.39
N LEU A 106 4.03 -10.46 4.94
CA LEU A 106 4.67 -11.63 4.32
C LEU A 106 4.82 -12.80 5.30
N THR A 107 5.14 -12.49 6.56
CA THR A 107 5.22 -13.48 7.64
C THR A 107 3.85 -14.11 7.90
N TRP A 108 2.78 -13.31 7.94
CA TRP A 108 1.42 -13.83 8.07
C TRP A 108 1.05 -14.70 6.88
N TYR A 109 1.30 -14.23 5.66
CA TYR A 109 1.00 -14.99 4.44
C TYR A 109 1.73 -16.33 4.43
N ALA A 110 3.03 -16.36 4.73
CA ALA A 110 3.81 -17.60 4.79
C ALA A 110 3.31 -18.59 5.85
N LYS A 111 2.77 -18.10 6.98
CA LYS A 111 2.20 -18.96 8.03
C LYS A 111 0.85 -19.57 7.64
N ASN A 112 0.03 -18.84 6.89
CA ASN A 112 -1.36 -19.21 6.62
C ASN A 112 -1.58 -19.82 5.22
N ILE A 113 -0.60 -19.73 4.32
CA ILE A 113 -0.74 -20.17 2.92
C ILE A 113 -1.12 -21.65 2.78
N ASN A 114 -0.57 -22.54 3.62
CA ASN A 114 -0.87 -23.97 3.54
C ASN A 114 -2.35 -24.24 3.86
N GLU A 115 -2.87 -23.60 4.91
CA GLU A 115 -4.29 -23.71 5.29
C GLU A 115 -5.20 -23.09 4.23
N MET A 116 -4.83 -21.94 3.64
CA MET A 116 -5.58 -21.31 2.55
C MET A 116 -5.70 -22.23 1.33
N ILE A 117 -4.62 -22.95 0.99
CA ILE A 117 -4.60 -23.93 -0.10
C ILE A 117 -5.46 -25.14 0.24
N GLU A 118 -5.33 -25.69 1.45
CA GLU A 118 -6.12 -26.85 1.90
C GLU A 118 -7.63 -26.57 1.92
N GLN A 119 -8.02 -25.37 2.36
CA GLN A 119 -9.42 -24.93 2.44
C GLN A 119 -9.95 -24.33 1.13
N ASP A 120 -9.10 -24.15 0.12
CA ASP A 120 -9.39 -23.39 -1.12
C ASP A 120 -10.04 -22.01 -0.85
N MET A 121 -9.59 -21.36 0.23
CA MET A 121 -10.17 -20.14 0.77
C MET A 121 -9.10 -19.06 0.89
N PHE A 122 -9.03 -18.20 -0.12
CA PHE A 122 -8.10 -17.07 -0.15
C PHE A 122 -8.83 -15.76 0.17
N PRO A 123 -8.34 -14.91 1.07
CA PRO A 123 -8.89 -13.58 1.24
C PRO A 123 -8.70 -12.71 -0.02
N ASP A 124 -9.62 -11.78 -0.30
CA ASP A 124 -9.56 -10.97 -1.52
C ASP A 124 -8.29 -10.11 -1.62
N PHE A 125 -7.81 -9.59 -0.49
CA PHE A 125 -6.56 -8.84 -0.45
C PHE A 125 -5.33 -9.72 -0.73
N VAL A 126 -5.43 -11.05 -0.63
CA VAL A 126 -4.38 -11.96 -1.10
C VAL A 126 -4.54 -12.16 -2.60
N ARG A 127 -5.73 -12.53 -3.07
CA ARG A 127 -6.02 -12.81 -4.50
C ARG A 127 -5.64 -11.63 -5.39
N ASN A 128 -6.03 -10.42 -5.00
CA ASN A 128 -5.84 -9.21 -5.80
C ASN A 128 -4.40 -8.72 -5.82
N ASN A 129 -3.51 -9.27 -4.98
CA ASN A 129 -2.15 -8.77 -4.79
C ASN A 129 -1.08 -9.85 -4.96
N ILE A 130 -1.38 -10.99 -5.60
CA ILE A 130 -0.44 -12.13 -5.75
C ILE A 130 0.89 -11.70 -6.36
N ASP A 131 0.89 -10.86 -7.40
CA ASP A 131 2.12 -10.43 -8.06
C ASP A 131 2.95 -9.51 -7.14
N LEU A 132 2.30 -8.63 -6.40
CA LEU A 132 2.95 -7.79 -5.40
C LEU A 132 3.53 -8.63 -4.25
N ILE A 133 2.85 -9.70 -3.82
CA ILE A 133 3.35 -10.65 -2.82
C ILE A 133 4.63 -11.32 -3.33
N LYS A 134 4.63 -11.86 -4.56
CA LYS A 134 5.80 -12.50 -5.18
C LYS A 134 7.00 -11.53 -5.27
N CYS A 135 6.78 -10.32 -5.82
CA CYS A 135 7.83 -9.31 -5.93
C CYS A 135 8.42 -8.95 -4.56
N SER A 136 7.58 -8.86 -3.53
CA SER A 136 8.03 -8.53 -2.17
C SER A 136 8.89 -9.65 -1.57
N PHE A 137 8.52 -10.92 -1.76
CA PHE A 137 9.37 -12.04 -1.34
C PHE A 137 10.73 -12.03 -2.04
N ASP A 138 10.76 -11.81 -3.35
CA ASP A 138 12.01 -11.74 -4.12
C ASP A 138 12.91 -10.58 -3.66
N TYR A 139 12.31 -9.44 -3.32
CA TYR A 139 13.01 -8.28 -2.81
C TYR A 139 13.72 -8.58 -1.49
N TYR A 140 13.02 -9.15 -0.51
CA TYR A 140 13.62 -9.46 0.79
C TYR A 140 14.64 -10.60 0.69
N ARG A 141 14.42 -11.58 -0.20
CA ARG A 141 15.36 -12.69 -0.40
C ARG A 141 16.71 -12.25 -0.96
N LYS A 142 16.76 -11.21 -1.79
CA LYS A 142 18.01 -10.69 -2.39
C LYS A 142 18.87 -9.86 -1.42
N ARG A 143 18.35 -9.55 -0.23
CA ARG A 143 19.01 -8.67 0.76
C ARG A 143 19.48 -9.40 2.03
N ILE A 144 19.35 -10.73 2.03
CA ILE A 144 19.91 -11.66 3.02
C ILE A 144 21.11 -12.35 2.36
#